data_AF-A0AAV7KUX9-F1
#
_entry.id   AF-A0AAV7KUX9-F1
#
_cell.length_a   1.000
_cell.length_b   1.000
_cell.length_c   1.000
_cell.angle_alpha   90.00
_cell.angle_beta   90.00
_cell.angle_gamma   90.00
#
_symmetry.space_group_name_H-M   'P 1'
#
loop_
_entity.id
_entity.type
_entity.pdbx_description
1 polymer ?
#
loop_
_entity_poly.entity_id
_entity_poly.type
_entity_poly.pdbx_seq_one_letter_code
_entity_poly.pdbx_strand_id
1 'polypeptide(L)'
;TSVDSAIRVDDLSVMVDVLNIVNQKASLWKLDLCTSVLPQIEKLLQSKYESYMQTGCASLKLILQRFLPIITDILSAPPSVGVDISREE
;
A
#
# COMPACT_ATOMS: atom_id res chain seq x y z
N THR A 1 -5.12 5.48 12.13
CA THR A 1 -3.91 4.69 12.43
C THR A 1 -2.68 5.59 12.35
N SER A 2 -1.49 5.14 12.81
CA SER A 2 -0.27 5.96 12.77
C SER A 2 0.13 6.39 11.34
N VAL A 3 -0.17 5.56 10.34
CA VAL A 3 0.03 5.90 8.92
C VAL A 3 -0.92 7.02 8.48
N ASP A 4 -2.20 6.97 8.86
CA ASP A 4 -3.14 8.06 8.57
C ASP A 4 -2.72 9.38 9.23
N SER A 5 -2.10 9.30 10.41
CA SER A 5 -1.52 10.48 11.06
C SER A 5 -0.31 11.02 10.31
N ALA A 6 0.58 10.16 9.80
CA ALA A 6 1.71 10.58 8.96
C ALA A 6 1.24 11.22 7.65
N ILE A 7 0.18 10.68 7.03
CA ILE A 7 -0.44 11.26 5.84
C ILE A 7 -1.00 12.66 6.14
N ARG A 8 -1.63 12.86 7.32
CA ARG A 8 -2.14 14.18 7.75
C ARG A 8 -1.05 15.22 8.00
N VAL A 9 0.18 14.79 8.31
CA VAL A 9 1.33 15.70 8.48
C VAL A 9 1.79 16.25 7.12
N ASP A 10 1.44 15.59 6.01
CA ASP A 10 1.80 15.93 4.62
C ASP A 10 3.30 16.17 4.40
N ASP A 11 4.13 15.45 5.17
CA ASP A 11 5.58 15.46 5.07
C ASP A 11 6.09 14.14 4.50
N LEU A 12 6.69 14.22 3.30
CA LEU A 12 7.25 13.06 2.60
C LEU A 12 8.40 12.40 3.36
N SER A 13 9.19 13.13 4.15
CA SER A 13 10.26 12.55 4.97
C SER A 13 9.70 11.66 6.07
N VAL A 14 8.63 12.10 6.74
CA VAL A 14 7.92 11.30 7.75
C VAL A 14 7.36 10.03 7.12
N MET A 15 6.81 10.13 5.90
CA MET A 15 6.31 8.97 5.19
C MET A 15 7.41 7.96 4.84
N VAL A 16 8.60 8.44 4.44
CA VAL A 16 9.77 7.58 4.19
C VAL A 16 10.16 6.81 5.44
N ASP A 17 10.25 7.49 6.59
CA ASP A 17 10.61 6.84 7.86
C ASP A 17 9.59 5.78 8.27
N VAL A 18 8.30 6.10 8.16
CA VAL A 18 7.21 5.15 8.44
C VAL A 18 7.29 3.94 7.50
N LEU A 19 7.47 4.16 6.19
CA LEU A 19 7.56 3.06 5.23
C LEU A 19 8.78 2.19 5.45
N ASN A 20 9.93 2.77 5.79
CA ASN A 20 11.13 2.00 6.12
C ASN A 20 10.94 1.08 7.33
N ILE A 21 10.12 1.49 8.32
CA ILE A 21 9.76 0.63 9.46
C ILE A 21 8.76 -0.44 9.03
N VAL A 22 7.71 -0.06 8.31
CA VAL A 22 6.65 -0.99 7.90
C VAL A 22 7.17 -2.05 6.93
N ASN A 23 8.10 -1.69 6.03
CA ASN A 23 8.74 -2.58 5.07
C ASN A 23 9.56 -3.69 5.72
N GLN A 24 10.04 -3.51 6.96
CA GLN A 24 10.77 -4.56 7.68
C GLN A 24 9.88 -5.73 8.10
N LYS A 25 8.55 -5.55 8.11
CA LYS A 25 7.61 -6.58 8.54
C LYS A 25 6.39 -6.66 7.63
N ALA A 26 6.47 -7.54 6.64
CA ALA A 26 5.41 -7.79 5.66
C ALA A 26 4.03 -8.11 6.28
N SER A 27 3.97 -8.64 7.50
CA SER A 27 2.71 -8.91 8.19
C SER A 27 1.97 -7.66 8.69
N LEU A 28 2.62 -6.49 8.70
CA LEU A 28 1.97 -5.21 9.02
C LEU A 28 1.17 -4.66 7.85
N TRP A 29 1.49 -5.09 6.63
CA TRP A 29 0.75 -4.73 5.44
C TRP A 29 -0.59 -5.47 5.42
N LYS A 30 -1.66 -4.69 5.30
CA LYS A 30 -3.03 -5.12 5.08
C LYS A 30 -3.60 -4.40 3.85
N LEU A 31 -4.66 -4.95 3.26
CA LEU A 31 -5.22 -4.42 2.01
C LEU A 31 -5.84 -3.02 2.19
N ASP A 32 -6.48 -2.77 3.33
CA ASP A 32 -7.00 -1.46 3.74
C ASP A 32 -5.90 -0.40 3.74
N LEU A 33 -4.72 -0.73 4.26
CA LEU A 33 -3.56 0.16 4.32
C LEU A 33 -3.03 0.52 2.93
N CYS A 34 -3.10 -0.39 1.96
CA CYS A 34 -2.62 -0.13 0.60
C CYS A 34 -3.36 1.06 -0.05
N THR A 35 -4.66 1.22 0.22
CA THR A 35 -5.46 2.29 -0.39
C THR A 35 -4.99 3.69 0.01
N SER A 36 -4.54 3.87 1.26
CA SER A 36 -4.04 5.15 1.76
C SER A 36 -2.55 5.37 1.47
N VAL A 37 -1.77 4.29 1.35
CA VAL A 37 -0.33 4.35 1.14
C VAL A 37 0.07 4.45 -0.33
N LEU A 38 -0.68 3.82 -1.25
CA LEU A 38 -0.37 3.83 -2.70
C LEU A 38 -0.21 5.25 -3.28
N PRO A 39 -1.07 6.24 -2.97
CA PRO A 39 -0.87 7.62 -3.42
C PRO A 39 0.43 8.25 -2.90
N GLN A 40 0.88 7.88 -1.70
CA GLN A 40 2.15 8.39 -1.14
C GLN A 40 3.35 7.72 -1.81
N ILE A 41 3.25 6.43 -2.14
CA ILE A 41 4.25 5.73 -2.93
C ILE A 41 4.40 6.39 -4.30
N GLU A 42 3.30 6.77 -4.96
CA GLU A 42 3.36 7.49 -6.23
C GLU A 42 4.17 8.80 -6.12
N LYS A 43 3.92 9.60 -5.07
CA LYS A 43 4.71 10.82 -4.80
C LYS A 43 6.20 10.50 -4.58
N LEU A 44 6.52 9.41 -3.88
CA LEU A 44 7.89 8.99 -3.63
C LEU A 44 8.62 8.56 -4.91
N LEU A 45 7.93 7.87 -5.82
CA LEU A 45 8.49 7.44 -7.10
C LEU A 45 8.81 8.63 -8.03
N GLN A 46 8.13 9.75 -7.85
CA GLN A 46 8.38 11.00 -8.58
C GLN A 46 9.37 11.93 -7.85
N SER A 47 9.91 11.50 -6.70
CA SER A 47 10.85 12.31 -5.93
C SER A 47 12.16 12.53 -6.68
N LYS A 48 12.75 13.72 -6.54
CA LYS A 48 14.10 14.02 -7.01
C LYS A 48 15.20 13.31 -6.19
N TYR A 49 14.85 12.76 -5.04
CA TYR A 49 15.78 12.07 -4.14
C TYR A 49 15.73 10.56 -4.39
N GLU A 50 16.86 9.98 -4.78
CA GLU A 50 16.95 8.55 -5.09
C GLU A 50 16.54 7.67 -3.89
N SER A 51 16.92 8.04 -2.67
CA SER A 51 16.56 7.30 -1.45
C SER A 51 15.04 7.23 -1.23
N TYR A 52 14.30 8.26 -1.65
CA TYR A 52 12.84 8.31 -1.54
C TYR A 52 12.22 7.38 -2.59
N MET A 53 12.74 7.41 -3.82
CA MET A 53 12.33 6.50 -4.89
C MET A 53 12.59 5.04 -4.50
N GLN A 54 13.75 4.73 -3.94
CA GLN A 54 14.09 3.39 -3.45
C GLN A 54 13.10 2.92 -2.37
N THR A 55 12.74 3.79 -1.43
CA THR A 55 11.74 3.49 -0.39
C THR A 55 10.36 3.22 -1.01
N GLY A 56 9.94 4.05 -1.97
CA GLY A 56 8.69 3.86 -2.73
C GLY A 56 8.67 2.53 -3.49
N CYS A 57 9.74 2.22 -4.23
CA CYS A 57 9.89 0.96 -4.97
C CYS A 57 9.87 -0.27 -4.06
N ALA A 58 10.57 -0.23 -2.92
CA ALA A 58 10.59 -1.33 -1.96
C ALA A 58 9.18 -1.61 -1.39
N SER A 59 8.46 -0.55 -1.05
CA SER A 59 7.08 -0.62 -0.57
C SER A 59 6.15 -1.19 -1.64
N LEU A 60 6.24 -0.66 -2.87
CA LEU A 60 5.41 -1.12 -4.00
C LEU A 60 5.65 -2.59 -4.31
N LYS A 61 6.91 -3.03 -4.34
CA LYS A 61 7.27 -4.43 -4.56
C LYS A 61 6.62 -5.35 -3.52
N LEU A 62 6.65 -4.96 -2.23
CA LEU A 62 6.02 -5.74 -1.16
C LEU A 62 4.50 -5.84 -1.34
N ILE A 63 3.85 -4.72 -1.66
CA ILE A 63 2.39 -4.68 -1.93
C ILE A 63 2.05 -5.65 -3.07
N LEU A 64 2.74 -5.53 -4.20
CA LEU A 64 2.49 -6.36 -5.38
C LEU A 64 2.74 -7.84 -5.07
N GLN A 65 3.86 -8.19 -4.44
CA GLN A 65 4.15 -9.59 -4.11
C GLN A 65 3.12 -10.23 -3.18
N ARG A 66 2.55 -9.43 -2.25
CA ARG A 66 1.63 -9.95 -1.23
C ARG A 66 0.18 -9.98 -1.70
N PHE A 67 -0.27 -8.94 -2.39
CA PHE A 67 -1.69 -8.74 -2.67
C PHE A 67 -2.06 -8.95 -4.13
N LEU A 68 -1.11 -8.87 -5.08
CA LEU A 68 -1.43 -9.07 -6.49
C LEU A 68 -2.13 -10.40 -6.77
N PRO A 69 -1.70 -11.55 -6.21
CA PRO A 69 -2.39 -12.83 -6.44
C PRO A 69 -3.85 -12.81 -5.98
N ILE A 70 -4.11 -12.25 -4.79
CA ILE A 70 -5.46 -12.15 -4.21
C ILE A 70 -6.32 -11.19 -5.04
N ILE A 71 -5.78 -10.04 -5.43
CA ILE A 71 -6.49 -9.05 -6.26
C ILE A 71 -6.85 -9.68 -7.62
N THR A 72 -5.91 -10.39 -8.26
CA THR A 72 -6.16 -11.04 -9.54
C THR A 72 -7.19 -12.16 -9.43
N ASP A 73 -7.18 -12.92 -8.33
CA ASP A 73 -8.15 -13.99 -8.08
C ASP A 73 -9.56 -13.42 -7.88
N ILE A 74 -9.71 -12.38 -7.06
CA ILE A 74 -10.99 -11.67 -6.85
C ILE A 74 -11.54 -11.11 -8.16
N LEU A 75 -10.69 -10.47 -8.98
CA LEU A 75 -11.10 -9.90 -10.27
C LEU A 75 -11.43 -10.95 -11.32
N SER A 76 -10.84 -12.15 -11.23
CA SER A 76 -11.09 -13.27 -12.15
C SER A 76 -12.26 -14.14 -11.70
N ALA A 77 -12.75 -13.97 -10.47
CA ALA A 77 -13.84 -14.74 -9.93
C ALA A 77 -15.14 -14.46 -10.70
N PRO A 78 -15.92 -15.50 -11.07
CA PRO A 78 -17.22 -15.30 -11.67
C PRO A 78 -18.15 -14.50 -10.74
N PRO A 79 -19.13 -13.76 -11.30
CA PRO A 79 -20.10 -13.02 -10.50
C PRO A 79 -20.80 -13.98 -9.54
N SER A 80 -20.84 -13.64 -8.25
CA SER A 80 -21.52 -14.48 -7.26
C SER A 80 -23.01 -14.47 -7.55
N VAL A 81 -23.62 -15.66 -7.63
CA VAL A 81 -25.07 -15.79 -7.64
C VAL A 81 -25.54 -15.64 -6.19
N GLY A 82 -25.88 -14.41 -5.81
CA GLY A 82 -26.24 -14.01 -4.45
C GLY A 82 -25.58 -12.70 -4.04
N VAL A 83 -26.20 -11.97 -3.11
CA VAL A 83 -25.67 -10.72 -2.55
C VAL A 83 -24.73 -11.07 -1.40
N ASP A 84 -23.42 -11.04 -1.64
CA ASP A 84 -22.39 -11.24 -0.62
C ASP A 84 -21.73 -9.91 -0.29
N ILE A 85 -22.32 -9.20 0.69
CA ILE A 85 -21.94 -7.84 1.10
C ILE A 85 -20.49 -7.79 1.60
N SER A 86 -20.01 -8.86 2.23
CA SER A 86 -18.63 -8.93 2.75
C SER A 86 -17.56 -9.06 1.66
N ARG A 87 -17.95 -9.37 0.42
CA ARG A 87 -17.05 -9.40 -0.74
C ARG A 87 -16.95 -8.03 -1.44
N GLU A 88 -17.91 -7.14 -1.19
CA GLU A 88 -17.98 -5.80 -1.81
C GLU A 88 -17.30 -4.71 -0.96
N GLU A 89 -17.02 -4.99 0.32
CA GLU A 89 -16.36 -4.09 1.29
C GLU A 89 -14.83 -4.28 1.31
#